data_AF-A0A2S2Q6B1-F1
#
_entry.id   AF-A0A2S2Q6B1-F1
#
_cell.length_a   1.000
_cell.length_b   1.000
_cell.length_c   1.000
_cell.angle_alpha   90.00
_cell.angle_beta   90.00
_cell.angle_gamma   90.00
#
_symmetry.space_group_name_H-M   'P 1'
#
loop_
_entity.id
_entity.type
_entity.pdbx_description
1 polymer ?
#
loop_
_entity_poly.entity_id
_entity_poly.type
_entity_poly.pdbx_seq_one_letter_code
_entity_poly.pdbx_strand_id
1 'polypeptide(L)'
;MMECLESEIRYLNSNLRTTTILPYFVKTSPKITARLHSKLSEIPTEIAVDEMMKGILEERRVFSIPGVIFPIVSFVRLLPDNLQNVFNKITDVMFDPDEIDLEIIKKYTRK
;
A
#
# COMPACT_ATOMS: atom_id res chain seq x y z
N MET A 1 -1.64 -8.62 -7.47
CA MET A 1 -0.25 -8.46 -7.95
C MET A 1 -0.21 -8.83 -9.42
N MET A 2 0.72 -8.27 -10.20
CA MET A 2 0.83 -8.49 -11.66
C MET A 2 1.49 -9.83 -12.04
N GLU A 3 1.43 -10.83 -11.16
CA GLU A 3 2.12 -12.13 -11.34
C GLU A 3 1.61 -12.91 -12.56
N CYS A 4 0.31 -12.80 -12.86
CA CYS A 4 -0.28 -13.41 -14.06
C CYS A 4 0.29 -12.79 -15.33
N LEU A 5 0.30 -11.46 -15.42
CA LEU A 5 0.85 -10.75 -16.59
C LEU A 5 2.34 -11.07 -16.80
N GLU A 6 3.11 -11.15 -15.72
CA GLU A 6 4.52 -11.52 -15.81
C GLU A 6 4.71 -12.96 -16.35
N SER A 7 3.85 -13.88 -15.92
CA SER A 7 3.86 -15.26 -16.41
C SER A 7 3.53 -15.33 -17.90
N GLU A 8 2.57 -14.52 -18.35
CA GLU A 8 2.20 -14.36 -19.76
C GLU A 8 3.36 -13.75 -20.58
N ILE A 9 4.00 -12.68 -20.11
CA ILE A 9 5.15 -12.04 -20.76
C ILE A 9 6.31 -13.04 -20.92
N ARG A 10 6.58 -13.84 -19.88
CA ARG A 10 7.61 -14.87 -19.89
C ARG A 10 7.29 -15.97 -20.90
N TYR A 11 6.03 -16.40 -20.98
CA TYR A 11 5.57 -17.37 -21.97
C TYR A 11 5.74 -16.85 -23.40
N LEU A 12 5.55 -15.55 -23.61
CA LEU A 12 5.71 -14.88 -24.92
C LEU A 12 7.18 -14.59 -25.30
N ASN A 13 8.17 -15.00 -24.50
CA ASN A 13 9.60 -14.71 -24.70
C ASN A 13 9.90 -13.22 -24.94
N SER A 14 9.13 -12.33 -24.31
CA SER A 14 9.33 -10.90 -24.42
C SER A 14 10.34 -10.39 -23.40
N ASN A 15 11.13 -9.38 -23.77
CA ASN A 15 12.10 -8.73 -22.88
C ASN A 15 11.46 -7.66 -21.97
N LEU A 16 10.13 -7.58 -21.92
CA LEU A 16 9.42 -6.64 -21.06
C LEU A 16 9.61 -7.01 -19.57
N ARG A 17 9.94 -6.00 -18.77
CA ARG A 17 10.00 -6.10 -17.31
C ARG A 17 8.78 -5.45 -16.68
N THR A 18 8.31 -6.00 -15.57
CA THR A 18 7.20 -5.44 -14.79
C THR A 18 7.66 -5.20 -13.36
N THR A 19 7.16 -4.12 -12.77
CA THR A 19 7.53 -3.67 -11.42
C THR A 19 6.24 -3.32 -10.69
N THR A 20 5.94 -4.08 -9.63
CA THR A 20 4.79 -3.81 -8.75
C THR A 20 5.26 -3.04 -7.53
N ILE A 21 4.78 -1.80 -7.39
CA ILE A 21 5.12 -0.94 -6.27
C ILE A 21 3.96 -0.88 -5.28
N LEU A 22 4.27 -1.04 -4.00
CA LEU A 22 3.32 -0.99 -2.89
C LEU A 22 3.60 0.24 -2.01
N PRO A 23 3.08 1.43 -2.39
CA PRO A 23 3.26 2.63 -1.58
C PRO A 23 2.35 2.59 -0.35
N TYR A 24 2.91 2.93 0.81
CA TYR A 24 2.24 3.01 2.10
C TYR A 24 2.45 4.41 2.70
N PHE A 25 1.36 5.03 3.16
CA PHE A 25 1.37 6.31 3.88
C PHE A 25 2.14 7.42 3.14
N VAL A 26 1.85 7.63 1.86
CA VAL A 26 2.47 8.72 1.08
C VAL A 26 1.66 10.01 1.26
N LYS A 27 2.35 11.10 1.62
CA LYS A 27 1.75 12.43 1.79
C LYS A 27 1.43 13.09 0.46
N THR A 28 0.38 12.60 -0.21
CA THR A 28 -0.05 13.06 -1.54
C THR A 28 -0.95 14.29 -1.48
N SER A 29 -1.78 14.41 -0.44
CA SER A 29 -2.73 15.51 -0.27
C SER A 29 -2.84 15.91 1.20
N PRO A 30 -2.52 17.17 1.55
CA PRO A 30 -2.66 17.66 2.92
C PRO A 30 -4.07 17.49 3.50
N LYS A 31 -5.11 17.55 2.65
CA LYS A 31 -6.51 17.37 3.06
C LYS A 31 -6.80 15.94 3.52
N ILE A 32 -6.22 14.96 2.85
CA ILE A 32 -6.40 13.53 3.18
C ILE A 32 -5.53 13.17 4.39
N THR A 33 -4.27 13.63 4.40
CA THR A 33 -3.34 13.48 5.53
C THR A 33 -3.93 13.99 6.84
N ALA A 34 -4.61 15.15 6.82
CA ALA A 34 -5.22 15.71 8.04
C ALA A 34 -6.34 14.85 8.63
N ARG A 35 -6.92 13.96 7.83
CA ARG A 35 -8.02 13.05 8.20
C ARG A 35 -7.53 11.62 8.44
N LEU A 36 -6.23 11.37 8.25
CA LEU A 36 -5.59 10.08 8.48
C LEU A 36 -4.89 10.11 9.84
N HIS A 37 -5.45 9.41 10.80
CA HIS A 37 -4.83 9.16 12.09
C HIS A 37 -4.03 7.87 12.00
N SER A 38 -2.71 7.97 12.10
CA SER A 38 -1.82 6.82 12.06
C SER A 38 -0.60 7.08 12.93
N LYS A 39 -0.13 6.05 13.64
CA LYS A 39 1.16 6.09 14.34
C LYS A 39 2.35 5.89 13.40
N LEU A 40 2.07 5.52 12.14
CA LEU A 40 3.07 5.38 11.10
C LEU A 40 3.27 6.73 10.42
N SER A 41 4.52 7.19 10.39
CA SER A 41 4.86 8.46 9.75
C SER A 41 4.61 8.40 8.24
N GLU A 42 3.97 9.44 7.72
CA GLU A 42 3.83 9.60 6.28
C GLU A 42 5.17 9.96 5.64
N ILE A 43 5.43 9.40 4.46
CA ILE A 43 6.58 9.76 3.65
C ILE A 43 6.24 10.92 2.70
N PRO A 44 7.15 11.89 2.52
CA PRO A 44 7.02 12.92 1.50
C PRO A 44 6.87 12.31 0.11
N THR A 45 6.08 12.96 -0.74
CA THR A 45 5.83 12.49 -2.11
C THR A 45 7.11 12.44 -2.93
N GLU A 46 8.02 13.40 -2.74
CA GLU A 46 9.29 13.49 -3.46
C GLU A 46 10.18 12.27 -3.18
N ILE A 47 10.27 11.88 -1.90
CA ILE A 47 11.04 10.70 -1.48
C ILE A 47 10.38 9.42 -2.00
N ALA A 48 9.05 9.35 -1.95
CA ALA A 48 8.33 8.21 -2.49
C ALA A 48 8.61 8.05 -4.00
N VAL A 49 8.52 9.13 -4.78
CA VAL A 49 8.78 9.11 -6.23
C VAL A 49 10.23 8.70 -6.54
N ASP A 50 11.21 9.21 -5.79
CA ASP A 50 12.61 8.86 -6.01
C ASP A 50 12.86 7.35 -5.80
N GLU A 51 12.35 6.79 -4.70
CA GLU A 51 12.42 5.35 -4.41
C GLU A 51 11.62 4.51 -5.43
N MET A 52 10.49 5.02 -5.91
CA MET A 52 9.71 4.39 -7.00
C MET A 52 10.56 4.29 -8.28
N MET A 53 11.14 5.40 -8.70
CA MET A 53 11.93 5.48 -9.92
C MET A 53 13.17 4.60 -9.81
N LYS A 54 13.86 4.63 -8.67
CA LYS A 54 14.99 3.74 -8.39
C LYS A 54 14.61 2.27 -8.50
N GLY A 55 13.48 1.86 -7.92
CA GLY A 55 13.02 0.48 -8.01
C GLY A 55 12.64 0.05 -9.43
N ILE A 56 12.12 0.96 -10.25
CA ILE A 56 11.86 0.71 -11.68
C ILE A 56 13.18 0.54 -12.46
N LEU A 57 14.15 1.43 -12.26
CA LEU A 57 15.45 1.39 -12.92
C LEU A 57 16.28 0.17 -12.54
N GLU A 58 16.14 -0.31 -11.30
CA GLU A 58 16.78 -1.54 -10.81
C GLU A 58 16.00 -2.82 -11.19
N GLU A 59 14.93 -2.72 -11.99
CA GLU A 59 14.07 -3.83 -12.40
C GLU A 59 13.53 -4.66 -11.21
N ARG A 60 13.25 -4.01 -10.07
CA ARG A 60 12.70 -4.71 -8.89
C ARG A 60 11.31 -5.25 -9.23
N ARG A 61 11.08 -6.53 -8.95
CA ARG A 61 9.82 -7.22 -9.28
C ARG A 61 8.64 -6.73 -8.42
N VAL A 62 8.79 -6.79 -7.10
CA VAL A 62 7.79 -6.35 -6.11
C VAL A 62 8.52 -5.70 -4.95
N PHE A 63 8.13 -4.48 -4.58
CA PHE A 63 8.67 -3.83 -3.38
C PHE A 63 7.68 -2.82 -2.81
N SER A 64 7.85 -2.48 -1.54
CA SER A 64 7.08 -1.45 -0.88
C SER A 64 7.86 -0.18 -0.62
N ILE A 65 7.13 0.90 -0.39
CA ILE A 65 7.67 2.17 0.03
C ILE A 65 6.82 2.64 1.21
N PRO A 66 7.34 2.65 2.45
CA PRO A 66 8.67 2.21 2.86
C PRO A 66 8.94 0.70 2.68
N GLY A 67 10.20 0.31 2.44
CA GLY A 67 10.61 -1.06 2.09
C GLY A 67 10.33 -2.14 3.13
N VAL A 68 10.20 -1.77 4.40
CA VAL A 68 9.95 -2.71 5.51
C VAL A 68 8.47 -3.09 5.67
N ILE A 69 7.55 -2.32 5.09
CA ILE A 69 6.12 -2.51 5.37
C ILE A 69 5.59 -3.80 4.73
N PHE A 70 5.97 -4.11 3.49
CA PHE A 70 5.51 -5.35 2.83
C PHE A 70 5.87 -6.64 3.56
N PRO A 71 7.13 -6.87 4.00
CA PRO A 71 7.46 -8.08 4.76
C PRO A 71 6.76 -8.10 6.13
N ILE A 72 6.61 -6.96 6.81
CA ILE A 72 5.88 -6.89 8.08
C ILE A 72 4.41 -7.27 7.88
N VAL A 73 3.72 -6.68 6.90
CA VAL A 73 2.32 -6.98 6.61
C VAL A 73 2.14 -8.45 6.21
N SER A 74 3.06 -8.98 5.41
CA SER A 74 3.05 -10.39 5.01
C SER A 74 3.25 -11.32 6.20
N PHE A 75 4.14 -10.97 7.13
CA PHE A 75 4.35 -11.73 8.37
C PHE A 75 3.13 -11.69 9.29
N VAL A 76 2.53 -10.52 9.48
CA VAL A 76 1.33 -10.35 10.32
C VAL A 76 0.16 -11.20 9.80
N ARG A 77 -0.01 -11.31 8.48
CA ARG A 77 -1.05 -12.15 7.87
C ARG A 77 -0.89 -13.65 8.15
N LEU A 78 0.29 -14.12 8.53
CA LEU A 78 0.53 -15.51 8.91
C LEU A 78 0.16 -15.78 10.38
N LEU A 79 -0.01 -14.74 11.20
CA LEU A 79 -0.33 -14.89 12.61
C LEU A 79 -1.82 -15.21 12.80
N PRO A 80 -2.20 -15.89 13.90
CA PRO A 80 -3.59 -16.05 14.30
C PRO A 80 -4.32 -14.71 14.50
N ASP A 81 -5.65 -14.70 14.30
CA ASP A 81 -6.49 -13.50 14.33
C ASP A 81 -6.31 -12.64 15.60
N ASN A 82 -6.10 -13.27 16.76
CA ASN A 82 -5.86 -12.57 18.02
C ASN A 82 -4.61 -11.68 17.96
N LEU A 83 -3.52 -12.18 17.36
CA LEU A 83 -2.27 -11.44 17.21
C LEU A 83 -2.36 -10.40 16.10
N GLN A 84 -3.10 -10.69 15.02
CA GLN A 84 -3.41 -9.69 14.00
C GLN A 84 -4.17 -8.51 14.59
N ASN A 85 -5.16 -8.76 15.46
CA ASN A 85 -5.93 -7.73 16.14
C ASN A 85 -5.06 -6.87 17.08
N VAL A 86 -4.09 -7.46 17.76
CA VAL A 86 -3.11 -6.70 18.55
C VAL A 86 -2.25 -5.83 17.64
N PHE A 87 -1.76 -6.36 16.52
CA PHE A 87 -0.96 -5.59 15.57
C PHE A 87 -1.75 -4.41 14.99
N ASN A 88 -3.01 -4.61 14.64
CA ASN A 88 -3.92 -3.56 14.15
C ASN A 88 -4.15 -2.47 15.21
N LYS A 89 -4.24 -2.83 16.50
CA LYS A 89 -4.32 -1.85 17.60
C LYS A 89 -3.02 -1.08 17.79
N ILE A 90 -1.86 -1.68 17.48
CA ILE A 90 -0.56 -1.01 17.57
C ILE A 90 -0.39 0.00 16.44
N THR A 91 -0.72 -0.38 15.21
CA THR A 91 -0.59 0.52 14.05
C THR A 91 -1.66 1.61 14.03
N ASP A 92 -2.84 1.33 14.59
CA ASP A 92 -3.90 2.30 14.90
C ASP A 92 -4.18 3.27 13.75
N VAL A 93 -4.45 2.68 12.58
CA VAL A 93 -4.73 3.43 11.34
C VAL A 93 -6.23 3.67 11.28
N MET A 94 -6.65 4.91 11.52
CA MET A 94 -8.02 5.37 11.46
C MET A 94 -8.15 6.49 10.42
N PHE A 95 -9.24 6.45 9.67
CA PHE A 95 -9.57 7.48 8.69
C PHE A 95 -10.89 8.11 9.10
N ASP A 96 -10.91 9.43 9.26
CA ASP A 96 -12.12 10.18 9.59
C ASP A 96 -12.84 10.55 8.29
N PRO A 97 -13.98 9.91 7.95
CA PRO A 97 -14.73 10.18 6.73
C PRO A 97 -15.40 11.56 6.78
N ASP A 98 -15.44 12.28 5.67
CA ASP A 98 -16.20 13.52 5.54
C ASP A 98 -17.65 13.23 5.10
N GLU A 99 -18.48 14.27 4.98
CA GLU A 99 -19.89 14.11 4.61
C GLU A 99 -20.07 13.40 3.25
N ILE A 100 -19.18 13.70 2.29
CA ILE A 100 -19.20 13.10 0.95
C ILE A 100 -18.83 11.61 1.04
N ASP A 101 -17.79 11.27 1.81
CA ASP A 101 -17.37 9.89 2.04
C ASP A 101 -18.47 9.09 2.74
N LEU A 102 -19.17 9.70 3.70
CA LEU A 102 -20.30 9.08 4.39
C LEU A 102 -21.48 8.80 3.45
N GLU A 103 -21.77 9.70 2.50
CA GLU A 103 -22.78 9.47 1.46
C GLU A 103 -22.42 8.29 0.56
N ILE A 104 -21.14 8.21 0.15
CA ILE A 104 -20.61 7.09 -0.64
C ILE A 104 -20.73 5.79 0.15
N ILE A 105 -20.28 5.76 1.40
CA ILE A 105 -20.35 4.55 2.25
C ILE A 105 -21.80 4.09 2.40
N LYS A 106 -22.75 5.01 2.67
CA LYS A 106 -24.18 4.68 2.76
C LYS A 106 -24.75 4.11 1.47
N LYS A 107 -24.31 4.61 0.31
CA LYS A 107 -24.76 4.10 -1.00
C LYS A 107 -24.35 2.64 -1.23
N TYR A 108 -23.17 2.24 -0.76
CA TYR A 108 -22.62 0.90 -1.01
C TYR A 108 -22.81 -0.08 0.15
N THR A 109 -23.20 0.40 1.34
CA THR A 109 -23.57 -0.47 2.46
C THR A 109 -24.98 -1.02 2.23
N ARG A 110 -25.08 -2.28 1.81
CA ARG A 110 -26.38 -2.98 1.78
C ARG A 110 -26.80 -3.30 3.22
N LYS A 111 -28.03 -2.91 3.57
CA LYS A 111 -28.68 -3.29 4.83
C LYS A 111 -28.82 -4.80 4.97
#